data_AF-A0A7N0R9R3-F1
#
_entry.id   AF-A0A7N0R9R3-F1
#
_cell.length_a   1.000
_cell.length_b   1.000
_cell.length_c   1.000
_cell.angle_alpha   90.00
_cell.angle_beta   90.00
_cell.angle_gamma   90.00
#
_symmetry.space_group_name_H-M   'P 1'
#
loop_
_entity.id
_entity.type
_entity.pdbx_description
1 polymer ?
#
loop_
_entity_poly.entity_id
_entity_poly.type
_entity_poly.pdbx_seq_one_letter_code
_entity_poly.pdbx_strand_id
1 'polypeptide(L)'
;MHMQLLRNDRVIIFDRTDFGPSNISLSDNQCHFDRNDTAFPVDCTAHSIEYNVWRNSVRPLLVRTDVWCSSGAATPDGGLVQTGGFNDGDRAVRFFNPCIDVSCDWKEMPSSLSARRWYATNHILPGGKQIIIGGRRQFNYEFYPKSESGKNIYSLPFLVQTNDPKIENNLYPFVFLNVDGFLFIFANNRAILFDYSNNAVVRNYPVMPGGDPRSYPSTGSAVLLPLEPDGATAEVMVCGGAPKGSFEEAKKGNFVRALDSCGRIRITDPDPDWVTEMMPMSRVMGDMTLLPNGHVLIVNGAGSGTAGWEYGRDPVFGPVIYRPDGEIGSRFDVQSPSKVPRMYHSTAILLRDGRVLVGGSNPHAYYNFTGVLYPTELSLEAFLPPYLDPNVALSRPRIILPHSQSEFGYGQSVRVRFTISSSEMDPSSIRVTMVAPSFTTHSFSMNHRMLILATSNVTNPGSRWMLETLALTPRTNALAPPGYYLMFVVHKWIPSVGIWIRIR
;
A
#
# COMPACT_ATOMS: atom_id res chain seq x y z
N MET A 1 0.07 12.78 2.86
CA MET A 1 0.55 12.02 1.67
C MET A 1 0.91 10.56 1.96
N HIS A 2 1.15 10.16 3.22
CA HIS A 2 1.51 8.79 3.58
C HIS A 2 0.49 8.23 4.56
N MET A 3 0.17 6.95 4.47
CA MET A 3 -0.74 6.27 5.41
C MET A 3 -0.24 4.86 5.77
N GLN A 4 -0.39 4.49 7.04
CA GLN A 4 -0.19 3.12 7.54
C GLN A 4 -1.23 2.81 8.63
N LEU A 5 -2.01 1.75 8.44
CA LEU A 5 -2.87 1.20 9.49
C LEU A 5 -2.02 0.32 10.42
N LEU A 6 -2.18 0.51 11.73
CA LEU A 6 -1.51 -0.28 12.76
C LEU A 6 -2.48 -1.18 13.53
N ARG A 7 -1.91 -2.15 14.25
CA ARG A 7 -2.62 -3.21 14.98
C ARG A 7 -3.62 -2.73 16.05
N ASN A 8 -3.64 -1.44 16.35
CA ASN A 8 -4.53 -0.80 17.33
C ASN A 8 -5.69 -0.03 16.68
N ASP A 9 -5.98 -0.29 15.40
CA ASP A 9 -7.02 0.39 14.60
C ASP A 9 -6.80 1.90 14.41
N ARG A 10 -5.55 2.36 14.56
CA ARG A 10 -5.16 3.73 14.29
C ARG A 10 -4.35 3.81 13.01
N VAL A 11 -4.57 4.87 12.25
CA VAL A 11 -3.85 5.15 11.01
C VAL A 11 -2.84 6.25 11.28
N ILE A 12 -1.57 5.97 11.03
CA ILE A 12 -0.52 6.99 11.04
C ILE A 12 -0.56 7.68 9.68
N ILE A 13 -0.79 8.99 9.70
CA ILE A 13 -0.92 9.82 8.51
C ILE A 13 0.09 10.96 8.62
N PHE A 14 0.89 11.18 7.59
CA PHE A 14 1.86 12.27 7.61
C PHE A 14 2.11 12.90 6.24
N ASP A 15 2.60 14.13 6.32
CA ASP A 15 3.07 14.96 5.24
C ASP A 15 4.49 15.46 5.57
N ARG A 16 5.13 16.15 4.65
CA ARG A 16 6.47 16.72 4.87
C ARG A 16 6.43 17.89 5.85
N THR A 17 7.59 18.23 6.41
CA THR A 17 7.72 19.24 7.48
C THR A 17 7.97 20.66 6.99
N ASP A 18 8.41 20.84 5.74
CA ASP A 18 8.86 22.11 5.16
C ASP A 18 7.83 22.77 4.21
N PHE A 19 6.54 22.51 4.42
CA PHE A 19 5.44 23.23 3.75
C PHE A 19 4.95 24.47 4.51
N GLY A 20 5.42 24.66 5.75
CA GLY A 20 4.92 25.66 6.69
C GLY A 20 3.78 25.14 7.58
N PRO A 21 3.24 26.00 8.46
CA PRO A 21 2.48 25.56 9.61
C PRO A 21 1.19 24.83 9.22
N SER A 22 0.89 23.75 9.92
CA SER A 22 -0.39 23.04 9.86
C SER A 22 -1.42 23.63 10.82
N ASN A 23 -2.70 23.30 10.63
CA ASN A 23 -3.78 23.72 11.53
C ASN A 23 -3.86 22.89 12.83
N ILE A 24 -2.90 21.98 13.07
CA ILE A 24 -2.88 21.11 14.25
C ILE A 24 -1.64 21.46 15.06
N SER A 25 -1.81 22.01 16.25
CA SER A 25 -0.70 22.36 17.14
C SER A 25 -0.13 21.13 17.85
N LEU A 26 1.19 21.14 18.07
CA LEU A 26 1.86 20.21 18.99
C LEU A 26 1.64 20.67 20.45
N SER A 27 1.70 19.73 21.39
CA SER A 27 1.58 20.05 22.83
C SER A 27 2.87 20.63 23.41
N ASP A 28 2.75 21.36 24.53
CA ASP A 28 3.84 21.70 25.45
C ASP A 28 5.09 22.36 24.84
N ASN A 29 4.92 23.35 23.94
CA ASN A 29 6.04 24.06 23.27
C ASN A 29 7.01 23.13 22.51
N GLN A 30 6.58 21.94 22.13
CA GLN A 30 7.36 21.09 21.24
C GLN A 30 7.33 21.69 19.84
N CYS A 31 8.39 22.42 19.50
CA CYS A 31 8.59 22.97 18.17
C CYS A 31 9.74 22.25 17.47
N HIS A 32 9.58 22.03 16.18
CA HIS A 32 10.63 21.71 15.25
C HIS A 32 11.49 22.95 15.00
N PHE A 33 12.81 22.78 15.04
CA PHE A 33 13.77 23.85 14.77
C PHE A 33 14.74 23.35 13.70
N ASP A 34 14.56 23.77 12.45
CA ASP A 34 15.49 23.47 11.37
C ASP A 34 15.86 24.76 10.63
N ARG A 35 17.15 25.12 10.69
CA ARG A 35 17.67 26.31 10.01
C ARG A 35 17.74 26.15 8.49
N ASN A 36 17.68 24.92 7.99
CA ASN A 36 17.65 24.60 6.57
C ASN A 36 16.22 24.47 6.03
N ASP A 37 15.19 24.55 6.90
CA ASP A 37 13.81 24.60 6.48
C ASP A 37 13.58 25.89 5.69
N THR A 38 13.24 25.71 4.42
CA THR A 38 13.08 26.83 3.48
C THR A 38 11.78 27.60 3.67
N ALA A 39 10.82 27.05 4.43
CA ALA A 39 9.54 27.67 4.72
C ALA A 39 9.53 28.34 6.09
N PHE A 40 9.84 27.60 7.17
CA PHE A 40 9.74 28.10 8.55
C PHE A 40 10.81 27.49 9.48
N PRO A 41 11.82 28.28 9.93
CA PRO A 41 12.88 27.75 10.80
C PRO A 41 12.44 27.30 12.20
N VAL A 42 11.24 27.70 12.63
CA VAL A 42 10.60 27.26 13.88
C VAL A 42 9.15 26.92 13.56
N ASP A 43 8.77 25.65 13.76
CA ASP A 43 7.41 25.16 13.52
C ASP A 43 6.90 24.38 14.74
N CYS A 44 5.81 24.86 15.34
CA CYS A 44 5.18 24.23 16.51
C CYS A 44 3.90 23.46 16.15
N THR A 45 3.73 23.13 14.87
CA THR A 45 2.56 22.43 14.33
C THR A 45 2.92 21.01 13.92
N ALA A 46 1.90 20.16 13.82
CA ALA A 46 2.05 18.73 13.57
C ALA A 46 1.96 18.43 12.06
N HIS A 47 2.97 17.75 11.54
CA HIS A 47 3.01 17.20 10.17
C HIS A 47 2.80 15.69 10.13
N SER A 48 2.63 15.09 11.30
CA SER A 48 2.21 13.72 11.48
C SER A 48 1.05 13.68 12.46
N ILE A 49 0.10 12.80 12.20
CA ILE A 49 -1.01 12.53 13.10
C ILE A 49 -1.24 11.03 13.26
N GLU A 50 -1.83 10.67 14.38
CA GLU A 50 -2.46 9.38 14.60
C GLU A 50 -3.98 9.57 14.53
N TYR A 51 -4.61 8.99 13.50
CA TYR A 51 -6.05 9.03 13.32
C TYR A 51 -6.71 7.80 13.95
N ASN A 52 -7.59 8.04 14.92
CA ASN A 52 -8.42 7.01 15.52
C ASN A 52 -9.71 6.85 14.71
N VAL A 53 -9.79 5.76 13.95
CA VAL A 53 -10.89 5.47 13.02
C VAL A 53 -12.23 5.36 13.73
N TRP A 54 -12.27 4.71 14.90
CA TRP A 54 -13.53 4.48 15.64
C TRP A 54 -14.08 5.76 16.26
N ARG A 55 -13.20 6.58 16.85
CA ARG A 55 -13.57 7.83 17.51
C ARG A 55 -13.69 9.00 16.55
N ASN A 56 -13.25 8.83 15.30
CA ASN A 56 -13.09 9.90 14.32
C ASN A 56 -12.33 11.10 14.90
N SER A 57 -11.19 10.84 15.54
CA SER A 57 -10.39 11.84 16.24
C SER A 57 -8.92 11.77 15.82
N VAL A 58 -8.25 12.90 15.79
CA VAL A 58 -6.81 12.99 15.47
C VAL A 58 -6.00 13.30 16.72
N ARG A 59 -4.81 12.72 16.81
CA ARG A 59 -3.78 13.09 17.80
C ARG A 59 -2.55 13.60 17.05
N PRO A 60 -2.01 14.78 17.39
CA PRO A 60 -0.76 15.26 16.79
C PRO A 60 0.41 14.36 17.21
N LEU A 61 1.37 14.19 16.30
CA LEU A 61 2.64 13.50 16.52
C LEU A 61 3.79 14.41 16.08
N LEU A 62 4.86 14.46 16.87
CA LEU A 62 6.06 15.19 16.50
C LEU A 62 6.92 14.33 15.58
N VAL A 63 7.09 14.78 14.33
CA VAL A 63 8.13 14.30 13.43
C VAL A 63 9.09 15.44 13.15
N ARG A 64 10.39 15.19 13.30
CA ARG A 64 11.45 16.20 13.20
C ARG A 64 12.05 16.19 11.81
N THR A 65 12.61 15.07 11.38
CA THR A 65 13.27 14.99 10.08
C THR A 65 12.24 14.87 8.95
N ASP A 66 12.52 15.43 7.77
CA ASP A 66 11.54 15.50 6.68
C ASP A 66 11.22 14.13 6.04
N VAL A 67 9.95 13.71 6.10
CA VAL A 67 9.42 12.44 5.60
C VAL A 67 8.97 12.47 4.14
N TRP A 68 9.20 13.56 3.40
CA TRP A 68 8.77 13.72 2.02
C TRP A 68 9.31 12.62 1.11
N CYS A 69 8.43 12.05 0.27
CA CYS A 69 8.69 10.92 -0.61
C CYS A 69 9.52 9.81 0.04
N SER A 70 9.14 9.46 1.26
CA SER A 70 9.77 8.36 1.98
C SER A 70 9.04 7.04 1.77
N SER A 71 9.45 6.00 2.49
CA SER A 71 8.88 4.66 2.41
C SER A 71 8.81 4.03 3.80
N GLY A 72 8.14 2.90 3.95
CA GLY A 72 8.08 2.21 5.23
C GLY A 72 7.39 0.85 5.16
N ALA A 73 7.41 0.15 6.29
CA ALA A 73 6.66 -1.08 6.49
C ALA A 73 6.36 -1.28 7.98
N ALA A 74 5.23 -1.93 8.26
CA ALA A 74 4.94 -2.44 9.59
C ALA A 74 5.98 -3.50 10.00
N THR A 75 6.37 -3.50 11.26
CA THR A 75 7.33 -4.46 11.81
C THR A 75 6.64 -5.74 12.31
N PRO A 76 7.37 -6.85 12.54
CA PRO A 76 6.78 -8.10 13.03
C PRO A 76 6.09 -8.00 14.41
N ASP A 77 6.41 -6.99 15.21
CA ASP A 77 5.78 -6.64 16.48
C ASP A 77 4.65 -5.59 16.33
N GLY A 78 4.33 -5.19 15.10
CA GLY A 78 3.21 -4.34 14.75
C GLY A 78 3.43 -2.85 15.05
N GLY A 79 4.68 -2.42 15.14
CA GLY A 79 5.08 -1.03 14.99
C GLY A 79 5.25 -0.64 13.52
N LEU A 80 5.82 0.52 13.28
CA LEU A 80 6.15 1.04 11.95
C LEU A 80 7.62 1.45 11.93
N VAL A 81 8.34 1.00 10.90
CA VAL A 81 9.61 1.60 10.51
C VAL A 81 9.40 2.34 9.20
N GLN A 82 9.73 3.61 9.22
CA GLN A 82 9.72 4.52 8.10
C GLN A 82 11.18 4.88 7.77
N THR A 83 11.52 4.94 6.49
CA THR A 83 12.89 5.10 5.98
C THR A 83 12.98 6.13 4.89
N GLY A 84 14.00 6.98 4.98
CA GLY A 84 14.28 8.00 3.99
C GLY A 84 13.37 9.21 4.13
N GLY A 85 13.37 10.04 3.09
CA GLY A 85 12.82 11.39 3.18
C GLY A 85 13.55 12.37 2.27
N PHE A 86 13.31 13.65 2.50
CA PHE A 86 14.01 14.75 1.84
C PHE A 86 14.96 15.44 2.83
N ASN A 87 15.94 16.20 2.33
CA ASN A 87 16.92 16.93 3.14
C ASN A 87 17.51 16.12 4.31
N ASP A 88 17.23 16.50 5.55
CA ASP A 88 17.74 15.89 6.78
C ASP A 88 17.13 14.50 7.06
N GLY A 89 16.02 14.18 6.39
CA GLY A 89 15.36 12.90 6.42
C GLY A 89 15.89 11.90 5.40
N ASP A 90 16.74 12.30 4.45
CA ASP A 90 17.14 11.43 3.33
C ASP A 90 17.93 10.18 3.75
N ARG A 91 18.49 10.15 4.97
CA ARG A 91 19.13 8.97 5.59
C ARG A 91 18.50 8.55 6.91
N ALA A 92 17.36 9.14 7.25
CA ALA A 92 16.69 8.91 8.51
C ALA A 92 15.97 7.56 8.53
N VAL A 93 15.96 6.95 9.70
CA VAL A 93 15.05 5.85 10.06
C VAL A 93 14.21 6.30 11.23
N ARG A 94 12.89 6.18 11.11
CA ARG A 94 11.93 6.61 12.13
C ARG A 94 11.10 5.41 12.56
N PHE A 95 10.84 5.31 13.85
CA PHE A 95 10.03 4.25 14.43
C PHE A 95 8.80 4.83 15.08
N PHE A 96 7.68 4.16 14.90
CA PHE A 96 6.48 4.42 15.67
C PHE A 96 5.95 3.12 16.25
N ASN A 97 5.89 3.04 17.58
CA ASN A 97 5.31 1.90 18.28
C ASN A 97 4.00 2.34 18.93
N PRO A 98 2.85 1.75 18.54
CA PRO A 98 1.56 2.17 19.05
C PRO A 98 1.41 1.83 20.55
N CYS A 99 0.76 2.73 21.27
CA CYS A 99 0.51 2.66 22.71
C CYS A 99 -0.98 2.90 23.01
N ILE A 100 -1.41 2.51 24.20
CA ILE A 100 -2.81 2.68 24.64
C ILE A 100 -3.02 4.05 25.28
N ASP A 101 -2.07 4.47 26.11
CA ASP A 101 -2.05 5.66 26.98
C ASP A 101 -1.61 6.95 26.26
N VAL A 102 -1.54 6.94 24.92
CA VAL A 102 -1.17 8.08 24.06
C VAL A 102 0.21 8.72 24.33
N SER A 103 1.09 8.03 25.07
CA SER A 103 2.46 8.51 25.38
C SER A 103 3.50 8.25 24.29
N CYS A 104 3.15 7.45 23.28
CA CYS A 104 4.01 7.08 22.16
C CYS A 104 4.06 8.18 21.11
N ASP A 105 5.29 8.43 20.64
CA ASP A 105 5.58 9.31 19.52
C ASP A 105 6.70 8.70 18.66
N TRP A 106 7.08 9.38 17.58
CA TRP A 106 8.18 8.99 16.73
C TRP A 106 9.51 8.96 17.48
N LYS A 107 10.30 7.90 17.22
CA LYS A 107 11.72 7.83 17.57
C LYS A 107 12.52 7.90 16.28
N GLU A 108 13.42 8.86 16.18
CA GLU A 108 14.12 9.16 14.92
C GLU A 108 15.62 8.94 15.04
N MET A 109 16.20 8.37 13.99
CA MET A 109 17.64 8.19 13.84
C MET A 109 18.07 8.77 12.49
N PRO A 110 18.50 10.05 12.44
CA PRO A 110 18.67 10.81 11.21
C PRO A 110 19.73 10.28 10.23
N SER A 111 20.69 9.48 10.68
CA SER A 111 21.82 9.00 9.86
C SER A 111 22.02 7.49 9.95
N SER A 112 20.91 6.74 9.93
CA SER A 112 20.94 5.28 10.03
C SER A 112 21.10 4.58 8.69
N LEU A 113 20.61 5.15 7.58
CA LEU A 113 20.78 4.58 6.24
C LEU A 113 22.14 4.95 5.64
N SER A 114 22.71 4.06 4.85
CA SER A 114 24.00 4.28 4.20
C SER A 114 23.89 5.03 2.87
N ALA A 115 22.81 4.84 2.14
CA ALA A 115 22.47 5.64 0.97
C ALA A 115 21.35 6.63 1.32
N ARG A 116 21.29 7.74 0.56
CA ARG A 116 20.13 8.63 0.59
C ARG A 116 18.92 7.89 0.01
N ARG A 117 17.74 7.98 0.61
CA ARG A 117 16.52 7.28 0.17
C ARG A 117 15.39 8.29 0.02
N TRP A 118 15.19 8.78 -1.20
CA TRP A 118 14.11 9.69 -1.56
C TRP A 118 13.40 9.10 -2.78
N TYR A 119 12.09 8.84 -2.72
CA TYR A 119 11.33 7.99 -3.65
C TYR A 119 11.84 6.52 -3.73
N ALA A 120 12.30 5.96 -2.61
CA ALA A 120 12.68 4.55 -2.53
C ALA A 120 11.46 3.66 -2.22
N THR A 121 11.52 2.37 -2.52
CA THR A 121 10.50 1.40 -2.08
C THR A 121 11.04 0.57 -0.93
N ASN A 122 10.22 0.35 0.09
CA ASN A 122 10.52 -0.53 1.22
C ASN A 122 9.69 -1.83 1.11
N HIS A 123 10.29 -2.98 1.48
CA HIS A 123 9.55 -4.23 1.59
C HIS A 123 10.02 -5.06 2.81
N ILE A 124 9.08 -5.62 3.58
CA ILE A 124 9.33 -6.57 4.67
C ILE A 124 9.71 -7.94 4.10
N LEU A 125 10.77 -8.53 4.63
CA LEU A 125 11.30 -9.82 4.17
C LEU A 125 10.82 -10.97 5.07
N PRO A 126 10.90 -12.23 4.61
CA PRO A 126 10.55 -13.42 5.42
C PRO A 126 11.24 -13.49 6.79
N GLY A 127 12.44 -12.91 6.91
CA GLY A 127 13.19 -12.82 8.18
C GLY A 127 12.81 -11.64 9.08
N GLY A 128 11.80 -10.84 8.71
CA GLY A 128 11.34 -9.66 9.49
C GLY A 128 12.19 -8.40 9.33
N LYS A 129 13.32 -8.45 8.60
CA LYS A 129 14.06 -7.27 8.17
C LYS A 129 13.38 -6.61 6.97
N GLN A 130 13.73 -5.36 6.71
CA GLN A 130 13.25 -4.59 5.56
C GLN A 130 14.37 -4.46 4.54
N ILE A 131 14.01 -4.53 3.26
CA ILE A 131 14.86 -4.10 2.15
C ILE A 131 14.38 -2.72 1.67
N ILE A 132 15.31 -1.80 1.43
CA ILE A 132 15.03 -0.48 0.87
C ILE A 132 15.70 -0.40 -0.50
N ILE A 133 14.89 -0.31 -1.55
CA ILE A 133 15.32 -0.42 -2.95
C ILE A 133 15.22 0.94 -3.63
N GLY A 134 16.33 1.36 -4.24
CA GLY A 134 16.38 2.54 -5.08
C GLY A 134 16.24 3.85 -4.33
N GLY A 135 15.53 4.78 -4.95
CA GLY A 135 15.53 6.19 -4.60
C GLY A 135 16.21 7.02 -5.69
N ARG A 136 15.94 8.32 -5.68
CA ARG A 136 16.42 9.26 -6.69
C ARG A 136 17.94 9.20 -6.81
N ARG A 137 18.42 8.88 -8.01
CA ARG A 137 19.86 8.65 -8.33
C ARG A 137 20.53 7.56 -7.50
N GLN A 138 19.77 6.64 -6.93
CA GLN A 138 20.27 5.46 -6.22
C GLN A 138 19.95 4.20 -7.01
N PHE A 139 21.01 3.55 -7.50
CA PHE A 139 20.91 2.32 -8.28
C PHE A 139 21.35 1.11 -7.44
N ASN A 140 20.85 1.05 -6.22
CA ASN A 140 21.29 0.13 -5.17
C ASN A 140 20.17 -0.14 -4.16
N TYR A 141 20.37 -1.11 -3.29
CA TYR A 141 19.51 -1.39 -2.14
C TYR A 141 20.32 -1.57 -0.86
N GLU A 142 19.64 -1.47 0.28
CA GLU A 142 20.18 -1.79 1.60
C GLU A 142 19.14 -2.45 2.50
N PHE A 143 19.57 -2.96 3.65
CA PHE A 143 18.68 -3.61 4.62
C PHE A 143 18.59 -2.84 5.92
N TYR A 144 17.44 -2.92 6.56
CA TYR A 144 17.21 -2.39 7.89
C TYR A 144 16.48 -3.41 8.80
N PRO A 145 16.90 -3.64 10.05
CA PRO A 145 18.18 -3.20 10.63
C PRO A 145 19.38 -3.83 9.91
N LYS A 146 20.50 -3.12 9.93
CA LYS A 146 21.77 -3.57 9.35
C LYS A 146 22.31 -4.80 10.10
N SER A 147 22.97 -5.70 9.38
CA SER A 147 23.79 -6.75 10.00
C SER A 147 25.12 -6.18 10.48
N GLU A 148 25.59 -6.59 11.66
CA GLU A 148 26.82 -6.08 12.30
C GLU A 148 28.08 -6.17 11.42
N SER A 149 28.14 -7.12 10.49
CA SER A 149 29.30 -7.40 9.63
C SER A 149 29.07 -7.17 8.12
N GLY A 150 27.90 -6.65 7.72
CA GLY A 150 27.46 -6.64 6.32
C GLY A 150 27.94 -5.45 5.49
N LYS A 151 28.05 -5.65 4.17
CA LYS A 151 28.06 -4.55 3.20
C LYS A 151 26.77 -3.75 3.41
N ASN A 152 26.91 -2.43 3.57
CA ASN A 152 25.76 -1.58 3.85
C ASN A 152 24.92 -1.25 2.61
N ILE A 153 25.47 -1.45 1.41
CA ILE A 153 24.83 -1.09 0.13
C ILE A 153 25.18 -2.16 -0.90
N TYR A 154 24.18 -2.58 -1.67
CA TYR A 154 24.29 -3.58 -2.73
C TYR A 154 23.87 -2.97 -4.06
N SER A 155 24.70 -3.11 -5.09
CA SER A 155 24.38 -2.59 -6.42
C SER A 155 23.20 -3.35 -7.04
N LEU A 156 22.28 -2.64 -7.68
CA LEU A 156 21.18 -3.22 -8.45
C LEU A 156 21.15 -2.59 -9.85
N PRO A 157 21.95 -3.10 -10.81
CA PRO A 157 22.07 -2.54 -12.16
C PRO A 157 20.73 -2.43 -12.92
N PHE A 158 19.74 -3.24 -12.57
CA PHE A 158 18.38 -3.16 -13.12
C PHE A 158 17.77 -1.75 -13.01
N LEU A 159 18.06 -1.03 -11.92
CA LEU A 159 17.59 0.36 -11.76
C LEU A 159 18.32 1.34 -12.68
N VAL A 160 19.55 1.04 -13.13
CA VAL A 160 20.18 1.85 -14.18
C VAL A 160 19.51 1.58 -15.52
N GLN A 161 19.26 0.30 -15.83
CA GLN A 161 18.68 -0.14 -17.10
C GLN A 161 17.24 0.33 -17.35
N THR A 162 16.54 0.71 -16.29
CA THR A 162 15.15 1.20 -16.32
C THR A 162 15.05 2.71 -16.10
N ASN A 163 16.17 3.41 -15.89
CA ASN A 163 16.18 4.84 -15.69
C ASN A 163 16.19 5.58 -17.04
N ASP A 164 15.15 6.38 -17.30
CA ASP A 164 15.17 7.34 -18.39
C ASP A 164 15.88 8.63 -17.89
N PRO A 165 17.03 9.04 -18.47
CA PRO A 165 17.74 10.22 -18.03
C PRO A 165 16.85 11.47 -18.03
N LYS A 166 16.97 12.31 -17.00
CA LYS A 166 16.20 13.56 -16.76
C LYS A 166 14.71 13.40 -16.42
N ILE A 167 14.11 12.23 -16.67
CA ILE A 167 12.70 11.95 -16.30
C ILE A 167 12.65 11.08 -15.04
N GLU A 168 13.56 10.11 -14.90
CA GLU A 168 13.64 9.19 -13.76
C GLU A 168 12.39 8.30 -13.60
N ASN A 169 11.82 7.77 -14.69
CA ASN A 169 10.62 6.88 -14.76
C ASN A 169 10.73 5.52 -14.02
N ASN A 170 11.54 5.42 -12.98
CA ASN A 170 11.81 4.19 -12.24
C ASN A 170 11.89 4.39 -10.72
N LEU A 171 11.41 5.53 -10.22
CA LEU A 171 11.29 5.79 -8.79
C LEU A 171 10.05 5.10 -8.21
N TYR A 172 10.07 4.77 -6.91
CA TYR A 172 9.12 3.85 -6.29
C TYR A 172 8.89 2.58 -7.12
N PRO A 173 9.94 1.76 -7.39
CA PRO A 173 9.76 0.50 -8.10
C PRO A 173 8.72 -0.36 -7.37
N PHE A 174 7.87 -1.06 -8.12
CA PHE A 174 6.87 -1.95 -7.53
C PHE A 174 7.57 -3.24 -7.11
N VAL A 175 7.58 -3.49 -5.80
CA VAL A 175 8.28 -4.63 -5.20
C VAL A 175 7.25 -5.53 -4.54
N PHE A 176 7.24 -6.80 -4.93
CA PHE A 176 6.41 -7.83 -4.31
C PHE A 176 7.27 -9.04 -3.97
N LEU A 177 7.17 -9.52 -2.73
CA LEU A 177 7.71 -10.82 -2.34
C LEU A 177 6.91 -11.94 -3.02
N ASN A 178 7.58 -12.84 -3.72
CA ASN A 178 7.00 -13.98 -4.39
C ASN A 178 6.88 -15.19 -3.44
N VAL A 179 6.15 -16.23 -3.86
CA VAL A 179 5.89 -17.44 -3.06
C VAL A 179 7.14 -18.26 -2.75
N ASP A 180 8.18 -18.14 -3.58
CA ASP A 180 9.49 -18.77 -3.40
C ASP A 180 10.45 -17.95 -2.50
N GLY A 181 10.03 -16.78 -2.05
CA GLY A 181 10.83 -15.87 -1.23
C GLY A 181 11.72 -14.92 -2.02
N PHE A 182 11.74 -14.96 -3.36
CA PHE A 182 12.40 -13.94 -4.17
C PHE A 182 11.52 -12.70 -4.34
N LEU A 183 12.12 -11.59 -4.80
CA LEU A 183 11.39 -10.34 -5.03
C LEU A 183 11.10 -10.17 -6.52
N PHE A 184 9.83 -10.05 -6.88
CA PHE A 184 9.45 -9.44 -8.14
C PHE A 184 9.66 -7.93 -8.02
N ILE A 185 10.51 -7.37 -8.88
CA ILE A 185 10.79 -5.93 -8.92
C ILE A 185 10.43 -5.43 -10.32
N PHE A 186 9.44 -4.56 -10.40
CA PHE A 186 9.03 -3.86 -11.61
C PHE A 186 9.44 -2.39 -11.54
N ALA A 187 10.08 -1.89 -12.59
CA ALA A 187 10.47 -0.49 -12.69
C ALA A 187 10.38 -0.02 -14.15
N ASN A 188 9.86 1.18 -14.36
CA ASN A 188 9.56 1.73 -15.68
C ASN A 188 8.56 0.83 -16.43
N ASN A 189 9.02 -0.06 -17.29
CA ASN A 189 8.19 -0.97 -18.10
C ASN A 189 8.70 -2.42 -18.10
N ARG A 190 9.66 -2.73 -17.22
CA ARG A 190 10.36 -4.02 -17.14
C ARG A 190 10.27 -4.59 -15.73
N ALA A 191 10.44 -5.90 -15.62
CA ALA A 191 10.53 -6.57 -14.34
C ALA A 191 11.61 -7.65 -14.30
N ILE A 192 12.08 -7.94 -13.08
CA ILE A 192 12.98 -9.04 -12.74
C ILE A 192 12.44 -9.83 -11.55
N LEU A 193 12.85 -11.09 -11.44
CA LEU A 193 12.81 -11.85 -10.20
C LEU A 193 14.21 -11.78 -9.58
N PHE A 194 14.29 -11.36 -8.33
CA PHE A 194 15.54 -11.00 -7.68
C PHE A 194 15.75 -11.77 -6.39
N ASP A 195 16.86 -12.50 -6.33
CA ASP A 195 17.38 -13.12 -5.12
C ASP A 195 18.24 -12.10 -4.38
N TYR A 196 17.63 -11.44 -3.39
CA TYR A 196 18.30 -10.43 -2.58
C TYR A 196 19.33 -11.00 -1.61
N SER A 197 19.28 -12.31 -1.31
CA SER A 197 20.24 -12.98 -0.43
C SER A 197 21.58 -13.20 -1.13
N ASN A 198 21.52 -13.54 -2.43
CA ASN A 198 22.70 -13.75 -3.27
C ASN A 198 23.04 -12.54 -4.16
N ASN A 199 22.26 -11.46 -4.09
CA ASN A 199 22.38 -10.29 -4.95
C ASN A 199 22.38 -10.67 -6.45
N ALA A 200 21.42 -11.49 -6.85
CA ALA A 200 21.37 -12.08 -8.19
C ALA A 200 19.99 -11.93 -8.84
N VAL A 201 19.96 -11.58 -10.13
CA VAL A 201 18.75 -11.66 -10.94
C VAL A 201 18.56 -13.11 -11.37
N VAL A 202 17.48 -13.74 -10.91
CA VAL A 202 17.19 -15.15 -11.22
C VAL A 202 16.36 -15.30 -12.51
N ARG A 203 15.58 -14.26 -12.86
CA ARG A 203 14.76 -14.24 -14.07
C ARG A 203 14.53 -12.80 -14.53
N ASN A 204 14.50 -12.61 -15.85
CA ASN A 204 13.97 -11.40 -16.47
C ASN A 204 12.56 -11.72 -17.02
N TYR A 205 11.62 -10.81 -16.84
CA TYR A 205 10.27 -10.93 -17.41
C TYR A 205 10.20 -10.19 -18.75
N PRO A 206 9.24 -10.54 -19.64
CA PRO A 206 9.01 -9.77 -20.85
C PRO A 206 8.69 -8.30 -20.53
N VAL A 207 9.05 -7.42 -21.45
CA VAL A 207 8.69 -6.00 -21.36
C VAL A 207 7.16 -5.89 -21.40
N MET A 208 6.59 -5.06 -20.53
CA MET A 208 5.15 -4.86 -20.52
C MET A 208 4.68 -4.31 -21.89
N PRO A 209 3.61 -4.87 -22.49
CA PRO A 209 3.09 -4.41 -23.78
C PRO A 209 2.81 -2.91 -23.81
N GLY A 210 3.03 -2.28 -24.96
CA GLY A 210 2.97 -0.83 -25.17
C GLY A 210 4.29 -0.11 -24.86
N GLY A 211 5.13 -0.65 -23.97
CA GLY A 211 6.45 -0.09 -23.67
C GLY A 211 6.44 1.22 -22.87
N ASP A 212 5.27 1.64 -22.37
CA ASP A 212 5.14 2.85 -21.56
C ASP A 212 5.58 2.66 -20.11
N PRO A 213 6.20 3.70 -19.49
CA PRO A 213 6.56 3.69 -18.09
C PRO A 213 5.33 3.58 -17.17
N ARG A 214 5.46 2.91 -16.02
CA ARG A 214 4.42 2.81 -14.97
C ARG A 214 4.90 3.30 -13.61
N SER A 215 6.20 3.47 -13.41
CA SER A 215 6.75 4.03 -12.16
C SER A 215 6.75 5.55 -12.19
N TYR A 216 6.94 6.20 -11.05
CA TYR A 216 7.01 7.67 -10.98
C TYR A 216 8.05 8.24 -11.95
N PRO A 217 7.80 9.38 -12.65
CA PRO A 217 6.60 10.24 -12.56
C PRO A 217 5.42 9.82 -13.45
N SER A 218 5.56 8.76 -14.24
CA SER A 218 4.43 8.20 -14.99
C SER A 218 3.33 7.69 -14.07
N THR A 219 3.70 7.07 -12.94
CA THR A 219 2.83 6.75 -11.79
C THR A 219 1.52 6.04 -12.16
N GLY A 220 1.64 4.82 -12.68
CA GLY A 220 0.61 3.81 -12.55
C GLY A 220 0.62 3.22 -11.14
N SER A 221 -0.04 2.08 -10.98
CA SER A 221 -0.04 1.32 -9.72
C SER A 221 -0.01 -0.17 -9.99
N ALA A 222 0.27 -0.94 -8.95
CA ALA A 222 0.41 -2.38 -9.06
C ALA A 222 -0.07 -3.09 -7.80
N VAL A 223 -0.41 -4.37 -7.97
CA VAL A 223 -0.84 -5.26 -6.89
C VAL A 223 -0.34 -6.68 -7.14
N LEU A 224 0.07 -7.36 -6.07
CA LEU A 224 0.14 -8.82 -6.04
C LEU A 224 -1.27 -9.34 -5.76
N LEU A 225 -1.88 -10.03 -6.73
CA LEU A 225 -3.22 -10.60 -6.59
C LEU A 225 -3.26 -11.62 -5.44
N PRO A 226 -4.45 -11.90 -4.87
CA PRO A 226 -4.57 -12.80 -3.73
C PRO A 226 -3.84 -14.13 -3.94
N LEU A 227 -3.08 -14.56 -2.94
CA LEU A 227 -2.40 -15.86 -2.97
C LEU A 227 -3.38 -16.94 -2.54
N GLU A 228 -3.52 -17.96 -3.39
CA GLU A 228 -4.34 -19.14 -3.12
C GLU A 228 -3.74 -20.03 -2.02
N PRO A 229 -4.54 -20.89 -1.37
CA PRO A 229 -4.09 -21.69 -0.24
C PRO A 229 -2.90 -22.62 -0.49
N ASP A 230 -2.70 -23.06 -1.73
CA ASP A 230 -1.56 -23.90 -2.09
C ASP A 230 -0.23 -23.12 -2.14
N GLY A 231 -0.30 -21.78 -2.25
CA GLY A 231 0.84 -20.90 -2.41
C GLY A 231 1.67 -21.21 -3.65
N ALA A 232 1.10 -21.85 -4.67
CA ALA A 232 1.83 -22.31 -5.84
C ALA A 232 1.97 -21.22 -6.91
N THR A 233 0.98 -20.33 -7.02
CA THR A 233 0.93 -19.30 -8.04
C THR A 233 0.94 -17.90 -7.45
N ALA A 234 1.65 -17.00 -8.12
CA ALA A 234 1.58 -15.57 -7.86
C ALA A 234 1.33 -14.82 -9.16
N GLU A 235 0.44 -13.83 -9.08
CA GLU A 235 0.08 -13.00 -10.22
C GLU A 235 0.21 -11.53 -9.85
N VAL A 236 0.87 -10.75 -10.70
CA VAL A 236 1.02 -9.31 -10.53
C VAL A 236 0.19 -8.61 -11.59
N MET A 237 -0.55 -7.59 -11.18
CA MET A 237 -1.27 -6.70 -12.08
C MET A 237 -0.70 -5.29 -11.96
N VAL A 238 -0.42 -4.65 -13.10
CA VAL A 238 0.08 -3.27 -13.20
C VAL A 238 -0.87 -2.48 -14.10
N CYS A 239 -1.37 -1.34 -13.63
CA CYS A 239 -2.39 -0.56 -14.33
C CYS A 239 -2.04 0.92 -14.42
N GLY A 240 -2.47 1.56 -15.51
CA GLY A 240 -2.45 3.01 -15.64
C GLY A 240 -1.05 3.62 -15.73
N GLY A 241 -0.94 4.89 -15.37
CA GLY A 241 0.25 5.71 -15.57
C GLY A 241 0.15 6.58 -16.83
N ALA A 242 1.19 7.30 -17.17
CA ALA A 242 1.26 8.19 -18.32
C ALA A 242 2.08 7.61 -19.47
N PRO A 243 1.73 7.90 -20.74
CA PRO A 243 2.55 7.51 -21.88
C PRO A 243 3.99 8.04 -21.80
N LYS A 244 4.93 7.36 -22.45
CA LYS A 244 6.33 7.81 -22.50
C LYS A 244 6.43 9.24 -23.06
N GLY A 245 7.21 10.10 -22.39
CA GLY A 245 7.39 11.51 -22.76
C GLY A 245 6.39 12.48 -22.14
N SER A 246 5.32 11.99 -21.51
CA SER A 246 4.26 12.85 -20.93
C SER A 246 4.78 13.82 -19.87
N PHE A 247 5.82 13.47 -19.11
CA PHE A 247 6.40 14.36 -18.10
C PHE A 247 7.06 15.60 -18.73
N GLU A 248 7.72 15.44 -19.87
CA GLU A 248 8.32 16.57 -20.59
C GLU A 248 7.26 17.43 -21.27
N GLU A 249 6.18 16.81 -21.75
CA GLU A 249 5.03 17.55 -22.29
C GLU A 249 4.29 18.33 -21.20
N ALA A 250 4.09 17.75 -20.01
CA ALA A 250 3.45 18.42 -18.89
C ALA A 250 4.20 19.68 -18.45
N LYS A 251 5.55 19.67 -18.48
CA LYS A 251 6.38 20.87 -18.24
C LYS A 251 6.14 21.99 -19.25
N LYS A 252 5.71 21.65 -20.48
CA LYS A 252 5.36 22.60 -21.54
C LYS A 252 3.89 23.04 -21.49
N GLY A 253 3.12 22.53 -20.52
CA GLY A 253 1.68 22.78 -20.41
C GLY A 253 0.81 21.84 -21.26
N ASN A 254 1.38 20.80 -21.86
CA ASN A 254 0.67 19.81 -22.65
C ASN A 254 0.39 18.55 -21.81
N PHE A 255 -0.87 18.34 -21.41
CA PHE A 255 -1.26 17.22 -20.54
C PHE A 255 -1.78 16.05 -21.36
N VAL A 256 -0.92 15.07 -21.61
CA VAL A 256 -1.23 13.89 -22.44
C VAL A 256 -2.22 12.97 -21.72
N ARG A 257 -3.19 12.40 -22.44
CA ARG A 257 -4.11 11.39 -21.89
C ARG A 257 -3.33 10.25 -21.22
N ALA A 258 -3.71 9.90 -20.00
CA ALA A 258 -3.11 8.79 -19.26
C ALA A 258 -3.47 7.43 -19.90
N LEU A 259 -2.79 6.38 -19.45
CA LEU A 259 -3.03 5.02 -19.88
C LEU A 259 -4.25 4.45 -19.15
N ASP A 260 -5.09 3.73 -19.89
CA ASP A 260 -6.15 2.85 -19.38
C ASP A 260 -5.74 1.37 -19.42
N SER A 261 -4.61 1.03 -20.02
CA SER A 261 -4.12 -0.35 -20.07
C SER A 261 -3.72 -0.89 -18.69
N CYS A 262 -4.08 -2.14 -18.44
CA CYS A 262 -3.57 -3.00 -17.36
C CYS A 262 -2.85 -4.21 -17.95
N GLY A 263 -1.74 -4.62 -17.37
CA GLY A 263 -1.08 -5.90 -17.66
C GLY A 263 -1.11 -6.79 -16.44
N ARG A 264 -1.51 -8.04 -16.63
CA ARG A 264 -1.50 -9.10 -15.62
C ARG A 264 -0.52 -10.19 -16.05
N ILE A 265 0.35 -10.62 -15.15
CA ILE A 265 1.36 -11.64 -15.41
C ILE A 265 1.40 -12.65 -14.27
N ARG A 266 1.39 -13.94 -14.59
CA ARG A 266 1.63 -15.00 -13.62
C ARG A 266 3.13 -15.25 -13.51
N ILE A 267 3.73 -14.69 -12.46
CA ILE A 267 5.19 -14.59 -12.32
C ILE A 267 5.85 -15.95 -12.02
N THR A 268 5.06 -16.90 -11.51
CA THR A 268 5.47 -18.28 -11.22
C THR A 268 5.44 -19.20 -12.43
N ASP A 269 4.85 -18.79 -13.56
CA ASP A 269 4.80 -19.65 -14.75
C ASP A 269 6.21 -19.92 -15.30
N PRO A 270 6.47 -21.10 -15.89
CA PRO A 270 7.77 -21.40 -16.52
C PRO A 270 8.13 -20.40 -17.63
N ASP A 271 7.11 -19.98 -18.40
CA ASP A 271 7.19 -18.99 -19.47
C ASP A 271 6.12 -17.90 -19.24
N PRO A 272 6.42 -16.90 -18.38
CA PRO A 272 5.44 -15.91 -17.95
C PRO A 272 5.24 -14.83 -19.03
N ASP A 273 3.99 -14.56 -19.41
CA ASP A 273 3.63 -13.52 -20.38
C ASP A 273 2.53 -12.58 -19.86
N TRP A 274 2.48 -11.38 -20.43
CA TRP A 274 1.52 -10.35 -20.05
C TRP A 274 0.18 -10.53 -20.76
N VAL A 275 -0.89 -10.67 -19.99
CA VAL A 275 -2.27 -10.55 -20.46
C VAL A 275 -2.73 -9.12 -20.23
N THR A 276 -3.12 -8.43 -21.30
CA THR A 276 -3.55 -7.03 -21.22
C THR A 276 -5.07 -6.89 -21.22
N GLU A 277 -5.58 -6.02 -20.36
CA GLU A 277 -6.98 -5.59 -20.32
C GLU A 277 -7.04 -4.06 -20.24
N MET A 278 -8.20 -3.47 -20.55
CA MET A 278 -8.39 -2.02 -20.52
C MET A 278 -9.30 -1.64 -19.35
N MET A 279 -8.85 -0.70 -18.53
CA MET A 279 -9.69 -0.05 -17.53
C MET A 279 -10.81 0.75 -18.22
N PRO A 280 -11.97 0.96 -17.55
CA PRO A 280 -13.06 1.77 -18.09
C PRO A 280 -12.70 3.24 -18.33
N MET A 281 -11.63 3.75 -17.71
CA MET A 281 -11.07 5.08 -17.95
C MET A 281 -9.56 5.12 -17.71
N SER A 282 -8.90 6.07 -18.37
CA SER A 282 -7.47 6.33 -18.18
C SER A 282 -7.19 6.84 -16.77
N ARG A 283 -6.05 6.44 -16.19
CA ARG A 283 -5.71 6.84 -14.83
C ARG A 283 -4.19 6.90 -14.62
N VAL A 284 -3.70 8.07 -14.24
CA VAL A 284 -2.38 8.31 -13.64
C VAL A 284 -2.58 8.69 -12.17
N MET A 285 -1.64 8.33 -11.29
CA MET A 285 -1.71 8.54 -9.84
C MET A 285 -2.88 7.81 -9.14
N GLY A 286 -3.33 6.68 -9.68
CA GLY A 286 -4.35 5.86 -9.03
C GLY A 286 -3.76 4.95 -7.96
N ASP A 287 -4.44 4.76 -6.84
CA ASP A 287 -4.08 3.75 -5.84
C ASP A 287 -4.76 2.41 -6.15
N MET A 288 -4.03 1.30 -5.98
CA MET A 288 -4.58 -0.07 -6.03
C MET A 288 -4.52 -0.74 -4.66
N THR A 289 -5.68 -1.10 -4.10
CA THR A 289 -5.81 -1.66 -2.75
C THR A 289 -6.60 -2.97 -2.79
N LEU A 290 -6.03 -4.07 -2.28
CA LEU A 290 -6.76 -5.33 -2.06
C LEU A 290 -7.87 -5.15 -1.02
N LEU A 291 -9.02 -5.73 -1.31
CA LEU A 291 -10.17 -5.80 -0.41
C LEU A 291 -10.24 -7.18 0.26
N PRO A 292 -10.92 -7.33 1.41
CA PRO A 292 -10.96 -8.58 2.16
C PRO A 292 -11.54 -9.77 1.41
N ASN A 293 -12.30 -9.52 0.34
CA ASN A 293 -12.93 -10.53 -0.49
C ASN A 293 -12.10 -10.95 -1.73
N GLY A 294 -10.89 -10.39 -1.91
CA GLY A 294 -10.00 -10.75 -3.02
C GLY A 294 -10.10 -9.80 -4.21
N HIS A 295 -11.03 -8.85 -4.20
CA HIS A 295 -11.11 -7.84 -5.24
C HIS A 295 -10.05 -6.75 -5.05
N VAL A 296 -9.75 -6.01 -6.12
CA VAL A 296 -8.85 -4.86 -6.10
C VAL A 296 -9.66 -3.59 -6.30
N LEU A 297 -9.54 -2.63 -5.40
CA LEU A 297 -10.05 -1.28 -5.59
C LEU A 297 -9.00 -0.44 -6.31
N ILE A 298 -9.40 0.23 -7.38
CA ILE A 298 -8.64 1.27 -8.09
C ILE A 298 -9.33 2.61 -7.84
N VAL A 299 -8.66 3.54 -7.18
CA VAL A 299 -9.24 4.83 -6.77
C VAL A 299 -8.21 5.95 -6.96
N ASN A 300 -8.62 7.22 -6.80
CA ASN A 300 -7.77 8.41 -6.92
C ASN A 300 -7.18 8.62 -8.32
N GLY A 301 -6.52 9.76 -8.53
CA GLY A 301 -5.76 10.05 -9.73
C GLY A 301 -6.51 10.88 -10.77
N ALA A 302 -5.85 10.99 -11.92
CA ALA A 302 -6.14 11.94 -12.98
C ALA A 302 -6.20 11.22 -14.34
N GLY A 303 -6.99 11.76 -15.28
CA GLY A 303 -7.22 11.17 -16.59
C GLY A 303 -6.16 11.55 -17.62
N SER A 304 -5.38 12.61 -17.35
CA SER A 304 -4.31 13.10 -18.20
C SER A 304 -3.18 13.77 -17.38
N GLY A 305 -2.02 13.93 -18.00
CA GLY A 305 -0.81 14.49 -17.39
C GLY A 305 0.05 13.44 -16.70
N THR A 306 0.78 13.84 -15.65
CA THR A 306 1.69 12.98 -14.88
C THR A 306 1.62 13.28 -13.39
N ALA A 307 2.29 12.45 -12.59
CA ALA A 307 2.66 12.84 -11.24
C ALA A 307 3.68 13.98 -11.22
N GLY A 308 3.83 14.60 -10.05
CA GLY A 308 4.56 15.86 -9.89
C GLY A 308 3.61 17.05 -9.79
N TRP A 309 4.11 18.15 -9.25
CA TRP A 309 3.30 19.34 -8.99
C TRP A 309 2.77 19.96 -10.28
N GLU A 310 1.52 20.44 -10.22
CA GLU A 310 0.81 21.11 -11.32
C GLU A 310 0.56 20.28 -12.59
N TYR A 311 0.94 19.00 -12.63
CA TYR A 311 0.99 18.23 -13.87
C TYR A 311 -0.19 17.29 -14.13
N GLY A 312 -1.04 17.02 -13.15
CA GLY A 312 -2.25 16.21 -13.36
C GLY A 312 -3.43 17.03 -13.89
N ARG A 313 -4.26 16.45 -14.75
CA ARG A 313 -5.51 17.04 -15.28
C ARG A 313 -6.63 16.00 -15.33
N ASP A 314 -7.87 16.49 -15.38
CA ASP A 314 -9.08 15.66 -15.50
C ASP A 314 -9.24 14.65 -14.34
N PRO A 315 -9.61 15.10 -13.12
CA PRO A 315 -9.72 14.20 -11.97
C PRO A 315 -10.64 13.02 -12.23
N VAL A 316 -10.22 11.81 -11.85
CA VAL A 316 -11.01 10.60 -12.06
C VAL A 316 -11.80 10.27 -10.80
N PHE A 317 -13.05 10.73 -10.77
CA PHE A 317 -13.93 10.63 -9.61
C PHE A 317 -14.48 9.24 -9.30
N GLY A 318 -14.65 8.40 -10.33
CA GLY A 318 -15.22 7.05 -10.19
C GLY A 318 -14.18 6.03 -9.75
N PRO A 319 -14.34 5.36 -8.59
CA PRO A 319 -13.55 4.18 -8.26
C PRO A 319 -13.91 3.01 -9.18
N VAL A 320 -12.99 2.06 -9.34
CA VAL A 320 -13.21 0.84 -10.11
C VAL A 320 -12.89 -0.36 -9.24
N ILE A 321 -13.80 -1.33 -9.16
CA ILE A 321 -13.52 -2.63 -8.56
C ILE A 321 -13.10 -3.58 -9.67
N TYR A 322 -11.92 -4.17 -9.54
CA TYR A 322 -11.44 -5.26 -10.38
C TYR A 322 -11.66 -6.60 -9.66
N ARG A 323 -12.32 -7.54 -10.35
CA ARG A 323 -12.62 -8.90 -9.87
C ARG A 323 -11.69 -9.91 -10.55
N PRO A 324 -10.60 -10.38 -9.88
CA PRO A 324 -9.57 -11.20 -10.52
C PRO A 324 -10.09 -12.53 -11.10
N ASP A 325 -11.13 -13.09 -10.49
CA ASP A 325 -11.72 -14.39 -10.85
C ASP A 325 -12.79 -14.28 -11.94
N GLY A 326 -13.14 -13.05 -12.37
CA GLY A 326 -14.10 -12.83 -13.44
C GLY A 326 -13.56 -13.22 -14.82
N GLU A 327 -14.46 -13.28 -15.80
CA GLU A 327 -14.07 -13.43 -17.21
C GLU A 327 -13.37 -12.16 -17.70
N ILE A 328 -12.37 -12.33 -18.58
CA ILE A 328 -11.67 -11.20 -19.20
C ILE A 328 -12.69 -10.30 -19.90
N GLY A 329 -12.58 -8.98 -19.68
CA GLY A 329 -13.53 -7.99 -20.21
C GLY A 329 -14.74 -7.71 -19.32
N SER A 330 -15.03 -8.54 -18.30
CA SER A 330 -16.08 -8.28 -17.31
C SER A 330 -15.54 -8.00 -15.90
N ARG A 331 -14.20 -7.90 -15.75
CA ARG A 331 -13.55 -7.80 -14.44
C ARG A 331 -13.66 -6.42 -13.80
N PHE A 332 -13.79 -5.36 -14.59
CA PHE A 332 -13.83 -3.98 -14.11
C PHE A 332 -15.25 -3.48 -13.94
N ASP A 333 -15.53 -2.89 -12.78
CA ASP A 333 -16.86 -2.40 -12.42
C ASP A 333 -16.76 -1.01 -11.79
N VAL A 334 -17.33 -0.02 -12.47
CA VAL A 334 -17.27 1.39 -12.06
C VAL A 334 -18.24 1.62 -10.91
N GLN A 335 -17.73 2.22 -9.84
CA GLN A 335 -18.48 2.50 -8.62
C GLN A 335 -18.95 3.96 -8.58
N SER A 336 -19.81 4.28 -7.61
CA SER A 336 -20.31 5.64 -7.39
C SER A 336 -19.15 6.65 -7.20
N PRO A 337 -19.17 7.79 -7.92
CA PRO A 337 -18.08 8.75 -7.89
C PRO A 337 -18.03 9.60 -6.61
N SER A 338 -16.82 9.98 -6.18
CA SER A 338 -16.63 11.07 -5.21
C SER A 338 -16.79 12.44 -5.90
N LYS A 339 -16.93 13.51 -5.11
CA LYS A 339 -16.89 14.90 -5.59
C LYS A 339 -15.53 15.56 -5.37
N VAL A 340 -14.63 14.91 -4.64
CA VAL A 340 -13.35 15.46 -4.23
C VAL A 340 -12.26 14.98 -5.20
N PRO A 341 -11.52 15.89 -5.86
CA PRO A 341 -10.42 15.50 -6.74
C PRO A 341 -9.22 15.03 -5.90
N ARG A 342 -8.96 13.72 -5.92
CA ARG A 342 -7.81 13.10 -5.23
C ARG A 342 -6.65 12.97 -6.21
N MET A 343 -5.82 14.01 -6.31
CA MET A 343 -4.74 14.15 -7.31
C MET A 343 -3.39 13.66 -6.78
N TYR A 344 -2.27 14.24 -7.25
CA TYR A 344 -0.93 13.90 -6.75
C TYR A 344 -0.83 14.01 -5.23
N HIS A 345 -0.15 13.06 -4.58
CA HIS A 345 -0.09 12.91 -3.12
C HIS A 345 -1.40 12.52 -2.41
N SER A 346 -2.42 12.07 -3.13
CA SER A 346 -3.53 11.31 -2.52
C SER A 346 -3.10 9.87 -2.18
N THR A 347 -3.82 9.24 -1.26
CA THR A 347 -3.56 7.87 -0.79
C THR A 347 -4.83 7.15 -0.39
N ALA A 348 -4.81 5.82 -0.48
CA ALA A 348 -5.87 4.95 0.02
C ALA A 348 -5.32 3.77 0.87
N ILE A 349 -6.06 3.36 1.90
CA ILE A 349 -5.72 2.18 2.72
C ILE A 349 -6.96 1.44 3.23
N LEU A 350 -6.90 0.11 3.25
CA LEU A 350 -7.94 -0.75 3.81
C LEU A 350 -8.01 -0.62 5.34
N LEU A 351 -9.21 -0.47 5.87
CA LEU A 351 -9.50 -0.45 7.31
C LEU A 351 -9.99 -1.82 7.79
N ARG A 352 -9.85 -2.08 9.10
CA ARG A 352 -10.31 -3.34 9.73
C ARG A 352 -11.80 -3.61 9.54
N ASP A 353 -12.62 -2.57 9.46
CA ASP A 353 -14.07 -2.71 9.24
C ASP A 353 -14.46 -2.95 7.77
N GLY A 354 -13.48 -3.07 6.87
CA GLY A 354 -13.68 -3.35 5.45
C GLY A 354 -13.90 -2.10 4.59
N ARG A 355 -13.97 -0.90 5.17
CA ARG A 355 -13.95 0.36 4.41
C ARG A 355 -12.55 0.63 3.87
N VAL A 356 -12.43 1.51 2.88
CA VAL A 356 -11.14 2.06 2.44
C VAL A 356 -11.09 3.54 2.80
N LEU A 357 -10.12 3.93 3.62
CA LEU A 357 -9.86 5.33 3.95
C LEU A 357 -9.12 5.99 2.77
N VAL A 358 -9.60 7.15 2.34
CA VAL A 358 -9.06 7.94 1.24
C VAL A 358 -8.73 9.33 1.75
N GLY A 359 -7.55 9.87 1.43
CA GLY A 359 -7.12 11.20 1.86
C GLY A 359 -6.12 11.85 0.90
N GLY A 360 -5.74 13.09 1.20
CA GLY A 360 -4.96 13.95 0.28
C GLY A 360 -5.85 14.53 -0.82
N SER A 361 -5.38 15.29 -1.79
CA SER A 361 -4.04 15.51 -2.30
C SER A 361 -3.43 16.86 -1.92
N ASN A 362 -2.11 17.01 -2.07
CA ASN A 362 -1.50 18.32 -2.35
C ASN A 362 -0.77 18.22 -3.71
N PRO A 363 -1.29 18.82 -4.78
CA PRO A 363 -0.61 18.79 -6.08
C PRO A 363 0.35 19.98 -6.28
N HIS A 364 0.80 20.60 -5.19
CA HIS A 364 1.48 21.90 -5.20
C HIS A 364 2.82 21.85 -4.46
N ALA A 365 3.72 22.80 -4.78
CA ALA A 365 5.02 22.95 -4.12
C ALA A 365 4.93 23.41 -2.65
N TYR A 366 3.81 23.99 -2.26
CA TYR A 366 3.45 24.37 -0.89
C TYR A 366 1.96 24.12 -0.69
N TYR A 367 1.46 24.14 0.54
CA TYR A 367 0.02 24.11 0.75
C TYR A 367 -0.65 25.33 0.11
N ASN A 368 -1.55 25.08 -0.84
CA ASN A 368 -2.30 26.11 -1.51
C ASN A 368 -3.78 25.73 -1.55
N PHE A 369 -4.60 26.52 -0.87
CA PHE A 369 -6.02 26.23 -0.66
C PHE A 369 -6.95 27.05 -1.57
N THR A 370 -6.45 28.07 -2.28
CA THR A 370 -7.27 29.00 -3.07
C THR A 370 -6.55 29.46 -4.34
N GLY A 371 -7.32 29.86 -5.36
CA GLY A 371 -6.72 30.43 -6.59
C GLY A 371 -5.90 29.45 -7.44
N VAL A 372 -6.07 28.14 -7.22
CA VAL A 372 -5.39 27.06 -7.95
C VAL A 372 -6.39 26.07 -8.52
N LEU A 373 -5.97 25.32 -9.54
CA LEU A 373 -6.83 24.39 -10.26
C LEU A 373 -7.37 23.26 -9.36
N TYR A 374 -6.53 22.71 -8.49
CA TYR A 374 -6.88 21.63 -7.56
C TYR A 374 -6.31 21.95 -6.17
N PRO A 375 -7.07 22.64 -5.29
CA PRO A 375 -6.60 23.00 -3.96
C PRO A 375 -6.06 21.82 -3.15
N THR A 376 -5.14 22.12 -2.22
CA THR A 376 -4.73 21.18 -1.19
C THR A 376 -5.95 20.67 -0.43
N GLU A 377 -6.08 19.35 -0.36
CA GLU A 377 -7.20 18.63 0.22
C GLU A 377 -6.70 17.80 1.42
N LEU A 378 -7.13 18.20 2.62
CA LEU A 378 -6.73 17.58 3.89
C LEU A 378 -7.84 16.73 4.52
N SER A 379 -9.04 16.70 3.93
CA SER A 379 -10.14 15.87 4.40
C SER A 379 -9.87 14.38 4.15
N LEU A 380 -10.56 13.56 4.95
CA LEU A 380 -10.61 12.11 4.76
C LEU A 380 -12.04 11.72 4.34
N GLU A 381 -12.13 10.82 3.35
CA GLU A 381 -13.36 10.13 2.97
C GLU A 381 -13.19 8.62 3.20
N ALA A 382 -14.30 7.91 3.38
CA ALA A 382 -14.30 6.46 3.40
C ALA A 382 -15.08 5.95 2.19
N PHE A 383 -14.42 5.17 1.33
CA PHE A 383 -15.12 4.38 0.33
C PHE A 383 -15.73 3.15 1.01
N LEU A 384 -17.03 2.93 0.76
CA LEU A 384 -17.78 1.77 1.23
C LEU A 384 -17.99 0.82 0.04
N PRO A 385 -17.23 -0.28 -0.06
CA PRO A 385 -17.43 -1.25 -1.14
C PRO A 385 -18.83 -1.89 -1.06
N PRO A 386 -19.35 -2.45 -2.18
CA PRO A 386 -20.71 -3.01 -2.24
C PRO A 386 -21.02 -4.06 -1.17
N TYR A 387 -20.00 -4.77 -0.67
CA TYR A 387 -20.19 -5.72 0.43
C TYR A 387 -20.53 -5.09 1.78
N LEU A 388 -20.51 -3.75 1.89
CA LEU A 388 -20.96 -3.00 3.07
C LEU A 388 -22.36 -2.41 2.88
N ASP A 389 -23.05 -2.70 1.77
CA ASP A 389 -24.41 -2.24 1.54
C ASP A 389 -25.35 -2.73 2.67
N PRO A 390 -26.20 -1.86 3.25
CA PRO A 390 -27.13 -2.26 4.31
C PRO A 390 -28.04 -3.44 3.94
N ASN A 391 -28.37 -3.63 2.66
CA ASN A 391 -29.21 -4.73 2.19
C ASN A 391 -28.56 -6.11 2.35
N VAL A 392 -27.22 -6.18 2.44
CA VAL A 392 -26.48 -7.43 2.65
C VAL A 392 -25.98 -7.61 4.09
N ALA A 393 -26.37 -6.71 5.01
CA ALA A 393 -25.86 -6.68 6.39
C ALA A 393 -26.10 -7.99 7.16
N LEU A 394 -27.23 -8.68 6.93
CA LEU A 394 -27.53 -9.96 7.57
C LEU A 394 -26.64 -11.11 7.08
N SER A 395 -26.14 -11.00 5.85
CA SER A 395 -25.22 -11.97 5.24
C SER A 395 -23.76 -11.74 5.64
N ARG A 396 -23.48 -10.63 6.34
CA ARG A 396 -22.14 -10.28 6.82
C ARG A 396 -21.73 -11.17 8.01
N PRO A 397 -20.63 -11.94 7.91
CA PRO A 397 -20.20 -12.78 9.03
C PRO A 397 -19.71 -11.96 10.23
N ARG A 398 -19.86 -12.52 11.43
CA ARG A 398 -19.24 -12.00 12.66
C ARG A 398 -18.35 -13.06 13.29
N ILE A 399 -17.05 -12.78 13.38
CA ILE A 399 -16.08 -13.67 14.01
C ILE A 399 -16.28 -13.67 15.53
N ILE A 400 -16.39 -14.87 16.11
CA ILE A 400 -16.43 -15.11 17.57
C ILE A 400 -15.06 -15.57 18.06
N LEU A 401 -14.47 -16.54 17.35
CA LEU A 401 -13.15 -17.09 17.62
C LEU A 401 -12.36 -17.21 16.31
N PRO A 402 -11.03 -17.03 16.34
CA PRO A 402 -10.23 -16.58 17.47
C PRO A 402 -10.53 -15.13 17.88
N HIS A 403 -10.03 -14.71 19.04
CA HIS A 403 -10.14 -13.31 19.46
C HIS A 403 -9.12 -12.44 18.73
N SER A 404 -9.41 -11.15 18.56
CA SER A 404 -8.45 -10.19 18.04
C SER A 404 -7.18 -10.17 18.91
N GLN A 405 -6.03 -9.94 18.30
CA GLN A 405 -4.67 -10.04 18.86
C GLN A 405 -4.18 -11.47 19.14
N SER A 406 -4.87 -12.52 18.66
CA SER A 406 -4.37 -13.90 18.79
C SER A 406 -3.09 -14.12 17.99
N GLU A 407 -2.18 -14.94 18.52
CA GLU A 407 -0.92 -15.28 17.87
C GLU A 407 -0.92 -16.74 17.41
N PHE A 408 -0.43 -16.98 16.20
CA PHE A 408 -0.36 -18.31 15.60
C PHE A 408 1.01 -18.57 14.97
N GLY A 409 1.43 -19.83 15.02
CA GLY A 409 2.58 -20.31 14.25
C GLY A 409 2.24 -20.59 12.80
N TYR A 410 3.27 -20.79 11.97
CA TYR A 410 3.11 -21.27 10.59
C TYR A 410 2.56 -22.71 10.54
N GLY A 411 1.70 -22.99 9.56
CA GLY A 411 1.10 -24.31 9.34
C GLY A 411 0.20 -24.81 10.47
N GLN A 412 -0.23 -23.93 11.37
CA GLN A 412 -1.11 -24.24 12.48
C GLN A 412 -2.57 -24.28 12.02
N SER A 413 -3.31 -25.30 12.43
CA SER A 413 -4.77 -25.33 12.27
C SER A 413 -5.43 -24.46 13.35
N VAL A 414 -6.19 -23.46 12.92
CA VAL A 414 -6.88 -22.50 13.77
C VAL A 414 -8.39 -22.70 13.67
N ARG A 415 -9.05 -22.84 14.81
CA ARG A 415 -10.51 -22.88 14.86
C ARG A 415 -11.08 -21.50 14.63
N VAL A 416 -11.85 -21.35 13.56
CA VAL A 416 -12.57 -20.12 13.22
C VAL A 416 -14.06 -20.36 13.42
N ARG A 417 -14.63 -19.69 14.42
CA ARG A 417 -16.06 -19.75 14.74
C ARG A 417 -16.69 -18.41 14.48
N PHE A 418 -17.83 -18.40 13.80
CA PHE A 418 -18.50 -17.17 13.38
C PHE A 418 -20.01 -17.35 13.31
N THR A 419 -20.74 -16.25 13.20
CA THR A 419 -22.19 -16.24 12.95
C THR A 419 -22.53 -15.58 11.63
N ILE A 420 -23.56 -16.09 10.95
CA ILE A 420 -24.20 -15.43 9.80
C ILE A 420 -25.71 -15.47 10.02
N SER A 421 -26.34 -14.31 10.16
CA SER A 421 -27.77 -14.17 10.50
C SER A 421 -28.65 -14.07 9.25
N SER A 422 -28.31 -14.79 8.18
CA SER A 422 -29.00 -14.77 6.89
C SER A 422 -29.55 -16.14 6.54
N SER A 423 -30.77 -16.18 5.99
CA SER A 423 -31.35 -17.40 5.41
C SER A 423 -30.66 -17.83 4.13
N GLU A 424 -29.92 -16.94 3.46
CA GLU A 424 -29.16 -17.23 2.24
C GLU A 424 -27.74 -17.74 2.52
N MET A 425 -27.50 -18.25 3.73
CA MET A 425 -26.21 -18.79 4.15
C MET A 425 -25.81 -19.98 3.29
N ASP A 426 -24.63 -19.90 2.68
CA ASP A 426 -24.02 -20.94 1.86
C ASP A 426 -22.64 -21.34 2.43
N PRO A 427 -22.54 -22.51 3.09
CA PRO A 427 -21.30 -23.00 3.67
C PRO A 427 -20.16 -23.18 2.65
N SER A 428 -20.49 -23.47 1.38
CA SER A 428 -19.50 -23.70 0.33
C SER A 428 -18.83 -22.42 -0.17
N SER A 429 -19.47 -21.27 0.06
CA SER A 429 -18.94 -19.95 -0.30
C SER A 429 -18.05 -19.33 0.79
N ILE A 430 -17.90 -19.99 1.93
CA ILE A 430 -17.10 -19.49 3.05
C ILE A 430 -15.62 -19.53 2.68
N ARG A 431 -14.96 -18.37 2.79
CA ARG A 431 -13.51 -18.24 2.70
C ARG A 431 -12.99 -17.58 3.97
N VAL A 432 -11.79 -17.95 4.40
CA VAL A 432 -11.04 -17.22 5.43
C VAL A 432 -9.87 -16.54 4.76
N THR A 433 -9.75 -15.23 4.94
CA THR A 433 -8.72 -14.42 4.27
C THR A 433 -7.87 -13.67 5.28
N MET A 434 -6.62 -13.43 4.93
CA MET A 434 -5.68 -12.63 5.70
C MET A 434 -5.11 -11.51 4.84
N VAL A 435 -5.11 -10.28 5.35
CA VAL A 435 -4.59 -9.11 4.65
C VAL A 435 -3.51 -8.42 5.49
N ALA A 436 -2.33 -8.23 4.90
CA ALA A 436 -1.27 -7.40 5.46
C ALA A 436 -1.56 -5.93 5.14
N PRO A 437 -1.68 -5.03 6.14
CA PRO A 437 -1.88 -3.61 5.88
C PRO A 437 -0.71 -2.99 5.13
N SER A 438 -0.99 -2.16 4.15
CA SER A 438 0.04 -1.47 3.36
C SER A 438 0.61 -0.25 4.05
N PHE A 439 1.83 0.12 3.65
CA PHE A 439 2.31 1.49 3.71
C PHE A 439 2.01 2.13 2.35
N THR A 440 1.06 3.07 2.30
CA THR A 440 0.64 3.68 1.03
C THR A 440 1.18 5.10 0.90
N THR A 441 1.82 5.38 -0.24
CA THR A 441 2.24 6.73 -0.65
C THR A 441 2.45 6.76 -2.17
N HIS A 442 2.25 7.92 -2.79
CA HIS A 442 2.54 8.15 -4.21
C HIS A 442 2.00 7.04 -5.13
N SER A 443 0.75 6.62 -4.89
CA SER A 443 0.03 5.63 -5.71
C SER A 443 0.53 4.18 -5.62
N PHE A 444 1.34 3.86 -4.61
CA PHE A 444 1.80 2.49 -4.37
C PHE A 444 1.57 2.05 -2.92
N SER A 445 0.91 0.89 -2.77
CA SER A 445 0.66 0.23 -1.49
C SER A 445 1.76 -0.79 -1.18
N MET A 446 2.88 -0.32 -0.63
CA MET A 446 4.01 -1.17 -0.26
C MET A 446 3.59 -2.20 0.79
N ASN A 447 4.15 -3.41 0.69
CA ASN A 447 3.89 -4.53 1.61
C ASN A 447 2.46 -5.08 1.62
N HIS A 448 1.55 -4.52 0.82
CA HIS A 448 0.19 -5.04 0.74
C HIS A 448 0.22 -6.47 0.20
N ARG A 449 -0.45 -7.38 0.91
CA ARG A 449 -0.56 -8.79 0.53
C ARG A 449 -1.87 -9.35 1.05
N MET A 450 -2.50 -10.23 0.29
CA MET A 450 -3.65 -10.99 0.71
C MET A 450 -3.42 -12.48 0.50
N LEU A 451 -3.84 -13.29 1.48
CA LEU A 451 -3.85 -14.75 1.40
C LEU A 451 -5.25 -15.27 1.62
N ILE A 452 -5.63 -16.27 0.83
CA ILE A 452 -6.80 -17.12 1.10
C ILE A 452 -6.28 -18.35 1.84
N LEU A 453 -6.89 -18.68 2.99
CA LEU A 453 -6.46 -19.81 3.81
C LEU A 453 -7.19 -21.09 3.40
N ALA A 454 -6.48 -22.22 3.47
CA ALA A 454 -7.12 -23.52 3.32
C ALA A 454 -8.06 -23.76 4.50
N THR A 455 -9.29 -24.16 4.23
CA THR A 455 -10.32 -24.42 5.25
C THR A 455 -10.85 -25.83 5.17
N SER A 456 -11.22 -26.41 6.32
CA SER A 456 -12.04 -27.62 6.36
C SER A 456 -13.50 -27.32 5.97
N ASN A 457 -14.30 -28.37 5.80
CA ASN A 457 -15.75 -28.22 5.68
C ASN A 457 -16.31 -27.43 6.87
N VAL A 458 -17.25 -26.55 6.57
CA VAL A 458 -17.96 -25.76 7.58
C VAL A 458 -18.97 -26.65 8.30
N THR A 459 -18.97 -26.60 9.63
CA THR A 459 -19.87 -27.37 10.49
C THR A 459 -20.71 -26.43 11.36
N ASN A 460 -21.83 -26.94 11.89
CA ASN A 460 -22.65 -26.22 12.87
C ASN A 460 -22.40 -26.82 14.27
N PRO A 461 -21.81 -26.05 15.21
CA PRO A 461 -21.50 -26.53 16.56
C PRO A 461 -22.70 -26.55 17.51
N GLY A 462 -23.94 -26.61 17.00
CA GLY A 462 -25.16 -26.84 17.79
C GLY A 462 -25.97 -25.59 18.14
N SER A 463 -25.77 -24.47 17.45
CA SER A 463 -26.56 -23.24 17.66
C SER A 463 -27.07 -22.66 16.34
N ARG A 464 -28.24 -22.01 16.38
CA ARG A 464 -28.81 -21.33 15.21
C ARG A 464 -27.84 -20.24 14.76
N TRP A 465 -27.51 -20.21 13.47
CA TRP A 465 -26.58 -19.25 12.83
C TRP A 465 -25.10 -19.40 13.18
N MET A 466 -24.73 -20.33 14.05
CA MET A 466 -23.33 -20.56 14.41
C MET A 466 -22.69 -21.54 13.43
N LEU A 467 -21.49 -21.18 12.98
CA LEU A 467 -20.70 -21.93 12.02
C LEU A 467 -19.26 -22.03 12.50
N GLU A 468 -18.59 -23.10 12.13
CA GLU A 468 -17.20 -23.35 12.47
C GLU A 468 -16.45 -23.99 11.30
N THR A 469 -15.20 -23.59 11.11
CA THR A 469 -14.24 -24.26 10.22
C THR A 469 -12.85 -24.23 10.85
N LEU A 470 -11.98 -25.14 10.42
CA LEU A 470 -10.55 -25.06 10.70
C LEU A 470 -9.86 -24.38 9.52
N ALA A 471 -9.18 -23.26 9.79
CA ALA A 471 -8.34 -22.58 8.80
C ALA A 471 -6.87 -22.90 9.08
N LEU A 472 -6.12 -23.27 8.03
CA LEU A 472 -4.69 -23.51 8.12
C LEU A 472 -3.93 -22.19 7.92
N THR A 473 -3.13 -21.77 8.90
CA THR A 473 -2.25 -20.61 8.73
C THR A 473 -1.20 -20.87 7.65
N PRO A 474 -0.62 -19.80 7.05
CA PRO A 474 0.38 -19.95 5.99
C PRO A 474 1.53 -20.86 6.43
N ARG A 475 2.06 -21.67 5.51
CA ARG A 475 3.08 -22.69 5.83
C ARG A 475 4.49 -22.13 5.95
N THR A 476 4.75 -20.99 5.32
CA THR A 476 6.08 -20.39 5.25
C THR A 476 6.02 -18.88 5.48
N ASN A 477 7.13 -18.32 5.95
CA ASN A 477 7.34 -16.89 6.07
C ASN A 477 7.52 -16.17 4.71
N ALA A 478 7.73 -16.91 3.62
CA ALA A 478 7.69 -16.35 2.26
C ALA A 478 6.26 -16.02 1.82
N LEU A 479 5.31 -16.91 2.12
CA LEU A 479 3.90 -16.66 1.86
C LEU A 479 3.36 -15.51 2.72
N ALA A 480 3.68 -15.51 4.01
CA ALA A 480 3.27 -14.46 4.93
C ALA A 480 4.44 -14.09 5.86
N PRO A 481 5.20 -13.02 5.58
CA PRO A 481 6.22 -12.52 6.50
C PRO A 481 5.67 -12.33 7.92
N PRO A 482 6.49 -12.53 8.97
CA PRO A 482 6.01 -12.44 10.34
C PRO A 482 5.49 -11.04 10.64
N GLY A 483 4.34 -10.95 11.32
CA GLY A 483 3.68 -9.68 11.58
C GLY A 483 2.19 -9.78 11.83
N TYR A 484 1.55 -8.61 11.90
CA TYR A 484 0.12 -8.48 12.12
C TYR A 484 -0.65 -8.47 10.81
N TYR A 485 -1.71 -9.26 10.75
CA TYR A 485 -2.62 -9.38 9.63
C TYR A 485 -4.05 -9.15 10.10
N LEU A 486 -4.87 -8.60 9.22
CA LEU A 486 -6.31 -8.58 9.37
C LEU A 486 -6.88 -9.90 8.85
N MET A 487 -7.50 -10.70 9.71
CA MET A 487 -8.23 -11.90 9.31
C MET A 487 -9.72 -11.62 9.16
N PHE A 488 -10.31 -12.10 8.08
CA PHE A 488 -11.74 -11.99 7.77
C PHE A 488 -12.35 -13.35 7.48
N VAL A 489 -13.64 -13.47 7.77
CA VAL A 489 -14.49 -14.53 7.20
C VAL A 489 -15.33 -13.89 6.11
N VAL A 490 -15.34 -14.49 4.93
CA VAL A 490 -16.04 -14.00 3.73
C VAL A 490 -17.13 -15.00 3.36
N HIS A 491 -18.35 -14.52 3.16
CA HIS A 491 -19.50 -15.31 2.71
C HIS A 491 -20.08 -14.67 1.45
N LYS A 492 -20.10 -15.38 0.31
CA LYS A 492 -20.51 -14.83 -0.99
C LYS A 492 -19.91 -13.44 -1.28
N TRP A 493 -18.59 -13.31 -1.10
CA TRP A 493 -17.84 -12.06 -1.26
C TRP A 493 -18.10 -10.96 -0.22
N ILE A 494 -18.92 -11.23 0.81
CA ILE A 494 -19.23 -10.30 1.90
C ILE A 494 -18.33 -10.60 3.11
N PRO A 495 -17.38 -9.73 3.46
CA PRO A 495 -16.45 -9.97 4.55
C PRO A 495 -17.01 -9.52 5.90
N SER A 496 -16.57 -10.19 6.96
CA SER A 496 -16.79 -9.77 8.34
C SER A 496 -16.17 -8.39 8.62
N VAL A 497 -16.38 -7.88 9.83
CA VAL A 497 -15.35 -7.00 10.42
C VAL A 497 -14.12 -7.87 10.69
N GLY A 498 -12.94 -7.36 10.32
CA GLY A 498 -11.69 -8.09 10.52
C GLY A 498 -11.29 -8.16 11.98
N ILE A 499 -10.44 -9.14 12.31
CA ILE A 499 -9.72 -9.20 13.59
C ILE A 499 -8.22 -9.16 13.33
N TRP A 500 -7.46 -8.58 14.25
CA TRP A 500 -6.00 -8.65 14.18
C TRP A 500 -5.55 -10.03 14.63
N ILE A 501 -4.64 -10.64 13.87
CA ILE A 501 -3.90 -11.83 14.28
C ILE A 501 -2.42 -11.61 14.00
N ARG A 502 -1.55 -12.31 14.72
CA ARG A 502 -0.11 -12.26 14.51
C ARG A 502 0.42 -13.60 14.06
N ILE A 503 1.19 -13.61 12.97
CA ILE A 503 1.92 -14.78 12.49
C ILE A 503 3.38 -14.68 12.93
N ARG A 504 3.93 -15.76 13.50
CA ARG A 504 5.32 -15.82 13.96
C ARG A 504 5.96 -17.20 13.80
#